data_AF-A0A0R2TIC8-F1
#
_entry.id   AF-A0A0R2TIC8-F1
#
_cell.length_a   1.000
_cell.length_b   1.000
_cell.length_c   1.000
_cell.angle_alpha   90.00
_cell.angle_beta   90.00
_cell.angle_gamma   90.00
#
_symmetry.space_group_name_H-M   'P 1'
#
loop_
_entity.id
_entity.type
_entity.pdbx_description
1 polymer ?
#
loop_
_entity_poly.entity_id
_entity_poly.type
_entity_poly.pdbx_seq_one_letter_code
_entity_poly.pdbx_strand_id
1 'polypeptide(L)'
;MPIVSEALSLAPIIFTSEAYGIWGETIERAPEKMFAPVLARFRSGGIFTASDYVGAWRRLNELRALWQAEVSNYDAVILPTSPILPPDRARLLSDQEYFTQENLLSLRNTRIGNLFGVCAVTLPTGQPSCGLSLMGLPGQEERLLRLSAAAERALG
;
A
#
# COMPACT_ATOMS: atom_id res chain seq x y z
N MET A 1 -13.76 4.48 5.65
CA MET A 1 -13.42 4.56 7.09
C MET A 1 -12.44 5.70 7.31
N PRO A 2 -12.73 6.68 8.17
CA PRO A 2 -11.85 7.84 8.42
C PRO A 2 -10.41 7.45 8.79
N ILE A 3 -10.24 6.42 9.65
CA ILE A 3 -8.95 5.89 10.09
C ILE A 3 -8.08 5.45 8.89
N VAL A 4 -8.68 4.80 7.89
CA VAL A 4 -7.98 4.38 6.67
C VAL A 4 -7.53 5.57 5.84
N SER A 5 -8.39 6.58 5.68
CA SER A 5 -8.05 7.78 4.91
C SER A 5 -6.90 8.55 5.56
N GLU A 6 -6.89 8.63 6.89
CA GLU A 6 -5.82 9.25 7.65
C GLU A 6 -4.51 8.45 7.55
N ALA A 7 -4.54 7.12 7.73
CA ALA A 7 -3.34 6.31 7.57
C ALA A 7 -2.73 6.46 6.16
N LEU A 8 -3.56 6.48 5.11
CA LEU A 8 -3.11 6.68 3.73
C LEU A 8 -2.45 8.04 3.50
N SER A 9 -2.87 9.10 4.20
CA SER A 9 -2.26 10.42 4.09
C SER A 9 -0.87 10.51 4.75
N LEU A 10 -0.53 9.58 5.65
CA LEU A 10 0.81 9.47 6.26
C LEU A 10 1.83 8.77 5.34
N ALA A 11 1.37 8.01 4.34
CA ALA A 11 2.24 7.22 3.48
C ALA A 11 3.32 8.00 2.71
N PRO A 12 3.04 9.21 2.16
CA PRO A 12 4.08 10.02 1.53
C PRO A 12 5.19 10.36 2.50
N ILE A 13 4.89 10.64 3.77
CA ILE A 13 5.90 10.95 4.79
C ILE A 13 6.69 9.68 5.12
N ILE A 14 6.00 8.63 5.59
CA ILE A 14 6.66 7.42 6.11
C ILE A 14 7.51 6.73 5.04
N PHE A 15 6.93 6.42 3.89
CA PHE A 15 7.63 5.63 2.88
C PHE A 15 8.74 6.41 2.18
N THR A 16 8.52 7.69 1.87
CA THR A 16 9.53 8.44 1.11
C THR A 16 10.67 8.91 2.02
N SER A 17 10.40 9.34 3.26
CA SER A 17 11.46 9.66 4.22
C SER A 17 12.35 8.47 4.52
N GLU A 18 11.77 7.29 4.75
CA GLU A 18 12.54 6.07 4.98
C GLU A 18 13.34 5.67 3.73
N ALA A 19 12.71 5.69 2.55
CA ALA A 19 13.38 5.36 1.29
C ALA A 19 14.57 6.30 1.01
N TYR A 20 14.40 7.62 1.19
CA TYR A 20 15.48 8.58 1.02
C TYR A 20 16.53 8.47 2.12
N GLY A 21 16.12 8.26 3.37
CA GLY A 21 17.04 8.09 4.49
C GLY A 21 17.96 6.88 4.34
N ILE A 22 17.47 5.79 3.76
CA ILE A 22 18.25 4.55 3.52
C ILE A 22 19.06 4.64 2.22
N TRP A 23 18.44 5.11 1.13
CA TRP A 23 19.01 4.99 -0.22
C TRP A 23 19.50 6.31 -0.83
N GLY A 24 19.35 7.44 -0.12
CA GLY A 24 19.63 8.79 -0.63
C GLY A 24 21.02 8.92 -1.25
N GLU A 25 22.08 8.51 -0.55
CA GLU A 25 23.44 8.57 -1.11
C GLU A 25 23.58 7.73 -2.39
N THR A 26 22.95 6.56 -2.44
CA THR A 26 23.02 5.65 -3.58
C THR A 26 22.35 6.25 -4.81
N ILE A 27 21.15 6.81 -4.65
CA ILE A 27 20.38 7.38 -5.76
C ILE A 27 20.99 8.69 -6.25
N GLU A 28 21.62 9.48 -5.38
CA GLU A 28 22.27 10.74 -5.78
C GLU A 28 23.61 10.52 -6.49
N ARG A 29 24.30 9.40 -6.23
CA ARG A 29 25.56 9.06 -6.90
C ARG A 29 25.38 8.70 -8.38
N ALA A 30 24.22 8.15 -8.75
CA ALA A 30 23.92 7.73 -10.12
C ALA A 30 22.41 7.87 -10.43
N PRO A 31 21.86 9.10 -10.38
CA PRO A 31 20.42 9.34 -10.52
C PRO A 31 19.85 8.88 -11.87
N GLU A 32 20.66 8.91 -12.91
CA GLU A 32 20.29 8.50 -14.28
C GLU A 32 19.97 7.00 -14.39
N LYS A 33 20.40 6.18 -13.43
CA LYS A 33 20.12 4.74 -13.42
C LYS A 33 18.74 4.40 -12.88
N MET A 34 18.07 5.35 -12.22
CA MET A 34 16.76 5.15 -11.62
C MET A 34 15.68 5.72 -12.53
N PHE A 35 14.55 5.02 -12.64
CA PHE A 35 13.42 5.53 -13.40
C PHE A 35 12.94 6.88 -12.82
N ALA A 36 12.89 7.92 -13.65
CA ALA A 36 12.78 9.30 -13.20
C ALA A 36 11.60 9.59 -12.25
N PRO A 37 10.37 9.05 -12.47
CA PRO A 37 9.27 9.21 -11.51
C PRO A 37 9.55 8.58 -10.14
N VAL A 38 10.28 7.46 -10.09
CA VAL A 38 10.63 6.79 -8.83
C VAL A 38 11.73 7.58 -8.12
N LEU A 39 12.73 8.09 -8.86
CA LEU A 39 13.76 8.98 -8.32
C LEU A 39 13.13 10.23 -7.68
N ALA A 40 12.20 10.89 -8.37
CA ALA A 40 11.49 12.05 -7.85
C ALA A 40 10.73 11.74 -6.55
N ARG A 41 10.07 10.57 -6.49
CA ARG A 41 9.37 10.10 -5.29
C ARG A 41 10.32 9.74 -4.14
N PHE A 42 11.51 9.23 -4.41
CA PHE A 42 12.50 9.03 -3.35
C PHE A 42 12.98 10.38 -2.84
N ARG A 43 13.40 11.29 -3.72
CA ARG A 43 13.86 12.64 -3.35
C ARG A 43 12.85 13.45 -2.54
N SER A 44 11.55 13.27 -2.77
CA SER A 44 10.52 13.95 -1.96
C SER A 44 10.62 13.63 -0.46
N GLY A 45 11.21 12.48 -0.11
CA GLY A 45 11.48 12.10 1.28
C GLY A 45 12.42 13.03 2.02
N GLY A 46 13.33 13.70 1.31
CA GLY A 46 14.28 14.67 1.86
C GLY A 46 13.65 16.01 2.26
N ILE A 47 12.37 16.24 1.93
CA ILE A 47 11.64 17.47 2.29
C ILE A 47 11.11 17.37 3.73
N PHE A 48 10.84 16.17 4.22
CA PHE A 48 10.27 15.95 5.55
C PHE A 48 11.35 16.00 6.63
N THR A 49 11.02 16.61 7.76
CA THR A 49 11.92 16.66 8.91
C THR A 49 11.87 15.35 9.71
N ALA A 50 12.86 15.15 10.57
CA ALA A 50 12.84 14.03 11.53
C ALA A 50 11.59 14.07 12.43
N SER A 51 11.10 15.27 12.78
CA SER A 51 9.88 15.42 13.57
C SER A 51 8.64 14.96 12.81
N ASP A 52 8.54 15.25 11.51
CA ASP A 52 7.43 14.79 10.67
C ASP A 52 7.41 13.26 10.58
N TYR A 53 8.58 12.66 10.35
CA TYR A 53 8.73 11.21 10.26
C TYR A 53 8.35 10.49 11.56
N VAL A 54 8.90 10.95 12.69
CA VAL A 54 8.59 10.37 14.01
C VAL A 54 7.12 10.58 14.37
N GLY A 55 6.58 11.77 14.09
CA GLY A 55 5.17 12.09 14.32
C GLY A 55 4.24 11.17 13.51
N ALA A 56 4.53 10.98 12.22
CA ALA A 56 3.76 10.10 11.34
C ALA A 56 3.77 8.64 11.82
N TRP A 57 4.91 8.11 12.26
CA TRP A 57 4.97 6.75 12.80
C TRP A 57 4.21 6.60 14.12
N ARG A 58 4.33 7.56 15.03
CA ARG A 58 3.56 7.56 16.29
C ARG A 58 2.07 7.55 15.98
N ARG A 59 1.63 8.41 15.07
CA ARG A 59 0.22 8.47 14.66
C ARG A 59 -0.24 7.18 13.97
N LEU A 60 0.57 6.60 13.09
CA LEU A 60 0.24 5.33 12.44
C LEU A 60 0.06 4.20 13.47
N ASN A 61 0.87 4.16 14.53
CA ASN A 61 0.74 3.16 15.59
C ASN A 61 -0.56 3.32 16.39
N GLU A 62 -1.02 4.55 16.65
CA GLU A 62 -2.34 4.80 17.23
C GLU A 62 -3.46 4.32 16.30
N LEU A 63 -3.37 4.65 14.99
CA LEU A 63 -4.35 4.22 13.99
C LEU A 63 -4.38 2.69 13.84
N ARG A 64 -3.25 2.00 13.99
CA ARG A 64 -3.20 0.52 14.02
C ARG A 64 -4.01 -0.05 15.17
N ALA A 65 -3.86 0.49 16.38
CA ALA A 65 -4.65 0.04 17.52
C ALA A 65 -6.15 0.27 17.32
N LEU A 66 -6.53 1.43 16.78
CA LEU A 66 -7.93 1.76 16.46
C LEU A 66 -8.50 0.82 15.39
N TRP A 67 -7.76 0.59 14.31
CA TRP A 67 -8.15 -0.34 13.25
C TRP A 67 -8.39 -1.75 13.80
N GLN A 68 -7.45 -2.28 14.58
CA GLN A 68 -7.57 -3.63 15.15
C GLN A 68 -8.81 -3.76 16.04
N ALA A 69 -9.13 -2.74 16.84
CA ALA A 69 -10.34 -2.73 17.67
C ALA A 69 -11.62 -2.62 16.82
N GLU A 70 -11.62 -1.85 15.73
CA GLU A 70 -12.78 -1.69 14.86
C GLU A 70 -13.11 -2.98 14.10
N VAL A 71 -12.08 -3.73 13.68
CA VAL A 71 -12.26 -4.93 12.87
C VAL A 71 -12.23 -6.24 13.68
N SER A 72 -12.08 -6.18 15.00
CA SER A 72 -11.88 -7.36 15.87
C SER A 72 -13.03 -8.36 15.85
N ASN A 73 -14.24 -7.91 15.50
CA ASN A 73 -15.44 -8.74 15.45
C ASN A 73 -15.64 -9.46 14.12
N TYR A 74 -14.72 -9.29 13.16
CA TYR A 74 -14.78 -9.90 11.84
C TYR A 74 -13.64 -10.89 11.64
N ASP A 75 -13.87 -11.93 10.83
CA ASP A 75 -12.84 -12.91 10.47
C ASP A 75 -11.78 -12.34 9.53
N ALA A 76 -12.18 -11.41 8.66
CA ALA A 76 -11.32 -10.66 7.76
C ALA A 76 -12.03 -9.41 7.24
N VAL A 77 -11.24 -8.43 6.80
CA VAL A 77 -11.72 -7.33 5.97
C VAL A 77 -11.51 -7.68 4.51
N ILE A 78 -12.55 -7.50 3.68
CA ILE A 78 -12.51 -7.80 2.24
C ILE A 78 -12.63 -6.53 1.40
N LEU A 79 -11.88 -6.48 0.29
CA LEU A 79 -11.89 -5.37 -0.65
C LEU A 79 -11.27 -5.78 -1.99
N PRO A 80 -11.59 -5.09 -3.11
CA PRO A 80 -10.83 -5.27 -4.35
C PRO A 80 -9.34 -5.03 -4.12
N THR A 81 -8.48 -5.89 -4.66
CA THR A 81 -7.01 -5.73 -4.52
C THR A 81 -6.51 -4.45 -5.19
N SER A 82 -7.07 -4.12 -6.36
CA SER A 82 -6.81 -2.89 -7.09
C SER A 82 -8.14 -2.19 -7.38
N PRO A 83 -8.22 -0.85 -7.29
CA PRO A 83 -9.41 -0.09 -7.68
C PRO A 83 -9.53 0.09 -9.20
N ILE A 84 -8.52 -0.29 -9.96
CA ILE A 84 -8.43 -0.14 -11.42
C ILE A 84 -8.02 -1.44 -12.09
N LEU A 85 -8.39 -1.59 -13.36
CA LEU A 85 -7.85 -2.61 -14.24
C LEU A 85 -6.39 -2.29 -14.62
N PRO A 86 -5.63 -3.25 -15.17
CA PRO A 86 -4.29 -2.97 -15.67
C PRO A 86 -4.29 -1.77 -16.64
N PRO A 87 -3.50 -0.71 -16.35
CA PRO A 87 -3.47 0.50 -17.16
C PRO A 87 -2.80 0.27 -18.52
N ASP A 88 -3.03 1.19 -19.45
CA ASP A 88 -2.42 1.13 -20.78
C ASP A 88 -0.90 1.31 -20.69
N ARG A 89 -0.16 0.25 -21.06
CA ARG A 89 1.30 0.23 -20.99
C ARG A 89 1.96 1.32 -21.84
N ALA A 90 1.46 1.58 -23.04
CA ALA A 90 2.09 2.57 -23.93
C ALA A 90 1.92 3.97 -23.36
N ARG A 91 0.72 4.30 -22.86
CA ARG A 91 0.45 5.59 -22.21
C ARG A 91 1.28 5.78 -20.94
N LEU A 92 1.46 4.73 -20.12
CA LEU A 92 2.33 4.81 -18.93
C LEU A 92 3.77 5.23 -19.27
N LEU A 93 4.27 4.92 -20.48
CA LEU A 93 5.62 5.25 -20.91
C LEU A 93 5.72 6.64 -21.52
N SER A 94 4.63 7.18 -22.08
CA SER A 94 4.63 8.47 -22.79
C SER A 94 4.03 9.63 -21.98
N ASP A 95 3.23 9.33 -20.95
CA ASP A 95 2.47 10.32 -20.18
C ASP A 95 2.77 10.18 -18.68
N GLN A 96 3.52 11.15 -18.16
CA GLN A 96 3.97 11.17 -16.77
C GLN A 96 2.83 11.43 -15.78
N GLU A 97 1.83 12.23 -16.17
CA GLU A 97 0.68 12.49 -15.32
C GLU A 97 -0.18 11.23 -15.20
N TYR A 98 -0.43 10.56 -16.33
CA TYR A 98 -1.11 9.27 -16.36
C TYR A 98 -0.38 8.22 -15.52
N PHE A 99 0.95 8.09 -15.66
CA PHE A 99 1.75 7.21 -14.79
C PHE A 99 1.53 7.49 -13.31
N THR A 100 1.58 8.77 -12.91
CA THR A 100 1.45 9.16 -11.50
C THR A 100 0.07 8.80 -10.95
N GLN A 101 -0.99 9.11 -11.69
CA GLN A 101 -2.37 8.83 -11.29
C GLN A 101 -2.61 7.32 -11.17
N GLU A 102 -2.28 6.54 -12.20
CA GLU A 102 -2.49 5.09 -12.23
C GLU A 102 -1.64 4.35 -11.20
N ASN A 103 -0.40 4.79 -10.96
CA ASN A 103 0.47 4.20 -9.94
C ASN A 103 -0.08 4.44 -8.51
N LEU A 104 -0.63 5.63 -8.23
CA LEU A 104 -1.26 5.90 -6.94
C LEU A 104 -2.52 5.05 -6.73
N LEU A 105 -3.34 4.90 -7.77
CA LEU A 105 -4.54 4.06 -7.74
C LEU A 105 -4.17 2.57 -7.57
N SER A 106 -3.24 2.06 -8.36
CA SER A 106 -2.77 0.66 -8.31
C SER A 106 -2.32 0.25 -6.90
N LEU A 107 -1.70 1.16 -6.16
CA LEU A 107 -1.15 0.90 -4.83
C LEU A 107 -2.12 1.19 -3.69
N ARG A 108 -3.27 1.84 -3.94
CA ARG A 108 -4.12 2.42 -2.89
C ARG A 108 -4.62 1.37 -1.90
N ASN A 109 -5.17 0.26 -2.39
CA ASN A 109 -5.85 -0.71 -1.54
C ASN A 109 -4.85 -1.66 -0.84
N THR A 110 -3.81 -2.12 -1.54
CA THR A 110 -2.75 -2.95 -0.93
C THR A 110 -1.97 -2.20 0.14
N ARG A 111 -1.82 -0.87 -0.03
CA ARG A 111 -1.19 -0.01 0.98
C ARG A 111 -1.91 0.01 2.32
N ILE A 112 -3.22 -0.23 2.35
CA ILE A 112 -3.99 -0.35 3.60
C ILE A 112 -3.35 -1.46 4.46
N GLY A 113 -3.15 -2.65 3.87
CA GLY A 113 -2.56 -3.78 4.58
C GLY A 113 -1.13 -3.49 5.06
N ASN A 114 -0.31 -2.90 4.20
CA ASN A 114 1.07 -2.52 4.53
C ASN A 114 1.15 -1.52 5.70
N LEU A 115 0.31 -0.49 5.68
CA LEU A 115 0.29 0.53 6.72
C LEU A 115 -0.23 -0.02 8.03
N PHE A 116 -1.30 -0.81 8.03
CA PHE A 116 -1.84 -1.39 9.26
C PHE A 116 -1.05 -2.60 9.78
N GLY A 117 -0.07 -3.08 9.02
CA GLY A 117 0.81 -4.18 9.43
C GLY A 117 0.08 -5.51 9.55
N VAL A 118 -0.95 -5.71 8.73
CA VAL A 118 -1.80 -6.90 8.76
C VAL A 118 -1.36 -7.93 7.72
N CYS A 119 -1.73 -9.19 7.92
CA CYS A 119 -1.59 -10.21 6.89
C CYS A 119 -2.71 -10.07 5.84
N ALA A 120 -2.39 -10.35 4.58
CA ALA A 120 -3.36 -10.27 3.48
C ALA A 120 -3.10 -11.36 2.42
N VAL A 121 -4.19 -11.86 1.83
CA VAL A 121 -4.17 -12.79 0.68
C VAL A 121 -5.03 -12.19 -0.42
N THR A 122 -4.52 -12.19 -1.65
CA THR A 122 -5.31 -11.86 -2.84
C THR A 122 -5.71 -13.14 -3.56
N LEU A 123 -7.01 -13.31 -3.76
CA LEU A 123 -7.56 -14.40 -4.55
C LEU A 123 -7.96 -13.88 -5.94
N PRO A 124 -7.78 -14.68 -7.01
CA PRO A 124 -8.38 -14.37 -8.30
C PRO A 124 -9.90 -14.40 -8.19
N THR A 125 -10.56 -13.72 -9.11
CA THR A 125 -12.00 -13.84 -9.31
C THR A 125 -12.25 -14.43 -10.70
N GLY A 126 -13.49 -14.84 -10.98
CA GLY A 126 -13.90 -15.23 -12.34
C GLY A 126 -13.81 -14.10 -13.38
N GLN A 127 -13.55 -12.85 -12.96
CA GLN A 127 -13.35 -11.71 -13.85
C GLN A 127 -11.85 -11.47 -14.11
N PRO A 128 -11.41 -11.44 -15.38
CA PRO A 128 -10.00 -11.20 -15.72
C PRO A 128 -9.45 -9.92 -15.09
N SER A 129 -8.25 -10.03 -14.52
CA SER A 129 -7.52 -8.92 -13.87
C SER A 129 -8.20 -8.31 -12.64
N CYS A 130 -9.23 -8.95 -12.09
CA CYS A 130 -9.89 -8.55 -10.85
C CYS A 130 -9.51 -9.53 -9.73
N GLY A 131 -8.90 -9.01 -8.67
CA GLY A 131 -8.54 -9.75 -7.47
C GLY A 131 -9.33 -9.27 -6.24
N LEU A 132 -9.60 -10.19 -5.31
CA LEU A 132 -10.21 -9.89 -4.02
C LEU A 132 -9.17 -10.09 -2.92
N SER A 133 -8.86 -9.03 -2.19
CA SER A 133 -7.99 -9.11 -1.01
C SER A 133 -8.81 -9.45 0.23
N LEU A 134 -8.36 -10.42 1.00
CA LEU A 134 -8.80 -10.71 2.35
C LEU A 134 -7.67 -10.30 3.30
N MET A 135 -7.97 -9.44 4.27
CA MET A 135 -7.02 -8.93 5.26
C MET A 135 -7.38 -9.44 6.65
N GLY A 136 -6.46 -10.15 7.29
CA GLY A 136 -6.58 -10.62 8.68
C GLY A 136 -6.04 -9.59 9.67
N LEU A 137 -5.80 -10.02 10.91
CA LEU A 137 -5.03 -9.25 11.90
C LEU A 137 -3.54 -9.63 11.83
N PRO A 138 -2.62 -8.85 12.42
CA PRO A 138 -1.20 -9.18 12.44
C PRO A 138 -0.95 -10.56 13.09
N GLY A 139 -0.12 -11.40 12.48
CA GLY A 139 0.22 -12.73 13.01
C GLY A 139 -0.89 -13.79 12.86
N GLN A 140 -1.92 -13.54 12.05
CA GLN A 140 -3.02 -14.48 11.80
C GLN A 140 -2.94 -15.16 10.42
N GLU A 141 -1.76 -15.27 9.83
CA GLU A 141 -1.55 -15.79 8.48
C GLU A 141 -2.17 -17.19 8.31
N GLU A 142 -1.98 -18.10 9.27
CA GLU A 142 -2.54 -19.45 9.21
C GLU A 142 -4.07 -19.44 9.18
N ARG A 143 -4.70 -18.64 10.04
CA ARG A 143 -6.16 -18.48 10.07
C ARG A 143 -6.66 -17.89 8.76
N LEU A 144 -5.98 -16.84 8.27
CA LEU A 144 -6.32 -16.16 7.03
C LEU A 144 -6.23 -17.13 5.85
N LEU A 145 -5.16 -17.93 5.75
CA LEU A 145 -5.01 -18.91 4.67
C LEU A 145 -6.12 -19.96 4.66
N ARG A 146 -6.58 -20.43 5.83
CA ARG A 146 -7.74 -21.35 5.91
C ARG A 146 -9.02 -20.69 5.42
N LEU A 147 -9.25 -19.43 5.82
CA LEU A 147 -10.40 -18.64 5.34
C LEU A 147 -10.32 -18.40 3.83
N SER A 148 -9.15 -18.02 3.32
CA SER A 148 -8.89 -17.79 1.90
C SER A 148 -9.12 -19.05 1.07
N ALA A 149 -8.68 -20.23 1.54
CA ALA A 149 -8.96 -21.49 0.84
C ALA A 149 -10.47 -21.80 0.77
N ALA A 150 -11.25 -21.40 1.79
CA ALA A 150 -12.71 -21.52 1.75
C ALA A 150 -13.35 -20.50 0.81
N ALA A 151 -12.88 -19.26 0.82
CA ALA A 151 -13.36 -18.19 -0.05
C ALA A 151 -13.06 -18.46 -1.53
N GLU A 152 -11.89 -19.00 -1.86
CA GLU A 152 -11.49 -19.36 -3.22
C GLU A 152 -12.50 -20.31 -3.87
N ARG A 153 -12.93 -21.36 -3.15
CA ARG A 153 -13.95 -22.30 -3.63
C ARG A 153 -15.30 -21.66 -3.92
N ALA A 154 -15.62 -20.54 -3.28
CA ALA A 154 -16.87 -19.81 -3.51
C ALA A 154 -16.75 -18.82 -4.69
N LEU A 155 -15.54 -18.42 -5.08
CA LEU A 155 -15.29 -17.50 -6.18
C LEU A 155 -15.24 -18.17 -7.56
N GLY A 156 -15.06 -19.50 -7.59
CA GLY A 156 -15.05 -20.31 -8.82
C GLY A 156 -13.64 -20.66 -9.24
#